data_AF-A0A0P7IUK8-F1
#
_entry.id   AF-A0A0P7IUK8-F1
#
_cell.length_a   1.000
_cell.length_b   1.000
_cell.length_c   1.000
_cell.angle_alpha   90.00
_cell.angle_beta   90.00
_cell.angle_gamma   90.00
#
_symmetry.space_group_name_H-M   'P 1'
#
loop_
_entity.id
_entity.type
_entity.pdbx_description
1 polymer ?
#
loop_
_entity_poly.entity_id
_entity_poly.type
_entity_poly.pdbx_seq_one_letter_code
_entity_poly.pdbx_strand_id
1 'polypeptide(L)' 'MKLIDDIPFGTVLIFCLTIGLAPFAPPHVWEKMGMLVAGDLVKPIDIFDLFMHGAPWLVLGIKVIRMRSGRQA' A
#
# COMPACT_ATOMS: atom_id res chain seq x y z
N MET A 1 12.53 -6.21 -11.94
CA MET A 1 11.55 -7.26 -11.62
C MET A 1 10.41 -7.09 -12.61
N LYS A 2 10.32 -7.95 -13.64
CA LYS A 2 9.31 -7.82 -14.72
C LYS A 2 7.89 -7.66 -14.15
N LEU A 3 7.59 -8.37 -13.07
CA LEU A 3 6.27 -8.39 -12.44
C LEU A 3 5.68 -7.01 -12.08
N ILE A 4 6.47 -6.07 -11.54
CA ILE A 4 5.94 -4.74 -11.15
C ILE A 4 5.75 -3.83 -12.37
N ASP A 5 6.60 -4.02 -13.38
CA ASP A 5 6.56 -3.25 -14.62
C ASP A 5 5.36 -3.67 -15.48
N ASP A 6 5.00 -4.96 -15.45
CA ASP A 6 3.90 -5.52 -16.23
C ASP A 6 2.49 -5.18 -15.68
N ILE A 7 2.38 -4.79 -14.40
CA ILE A 7 1.08 -4.43 -13.79
C ILE A 7 0.65 -3.04 -14.28
N PRO A 8 -0.49 -2.85 -14.92
CA PRO A 8 -0.90 -1.51 -15.38
C PRO A 8 -1.01 -0.51 -14.23
N PHE A 9 -0.58 0.74 -14.45
CA PHE A 9 -0.66 1.80 -13.44
C PHE A 9 -2.10 2.01 -12.94
N GLY A 10 -3.08 1.93 -13.83
CA GLY A 10 -4.50 2.01 -13.48
C GLY A 10 -4.95 0.90 -12.53
N THR A 11 -4.45 -0.32 -12.67
CA THR A 11 -4.75 -1.43 -11.75
C THR A 11 -4.25 -1.11 -10.34
N VAL A 12 -3.01 -0.62 -10.22
CA VAL A 12 -2.44 -0.22 -8.92
C VAL A 12 -3.26 0.89 -8.28
N LEU A 13 -3.66 1.90 -9.06
CA LEU A 13 -4.52 2.98 -8.57
C LEU A 13 -5.87 2.47 -8.07
N ILE A 14 -6.53 1.56 -8.79
CA ILE A 14 -7.80 0.97 -8.34
C ILE A 14 -7.62 0.25 -7.00
N PHE A 15 -6.55 -0.53 -6.84
CA PHE A 15 -6.25 -1.19 -5.56
C PHE A 15 -5.98 -0.20 -4.44
N CYS A 16 -5.24 0.89 -4.68
CA CYS A 16 -5.03 1.94 -3.68
C CYS A 16 -6.36 2.61 -3.29
N LEU A 17 -7.19 2.94 -4.27
CA LEU A 17 -8.47 3.62 -4.07
C LEU A 17 -9.56 2.73 -3.47
N THR A 18 -9.39 1.41 -3.46
CA THR A 18 -10.37 0.47 -2.90
C THR A 18 -9.82 -0.15 -1.61
N ILE A 19 -8.98 -1.17 -1.74
CA ILE A 19 -8.40 -1.88 -0.60
C ILE A 19 -7.46 -0.97 0.18
N GLY A 20 -6.63 -0.15 -0.49
CA GLY A 20 -5.65 0.67 0.21
C GLY A 20 -6.24 1.80 1.06
N LEU A 21 -7.43 2.29 0.72
CA LEU A 21 -8.15 3.32 1.47
C LEU A 21 -9.23 2.76 2.39
N ALA A 22 -9.58 1.48 2.28
CA ALA A 22 -10.64 0.91 3.09
C ALA A 22 -10.27 0.87 4.59
N PRO A 23 -11.27 1.03 5.48
CA PRO A 23 -12.52 1.77 5.27
C PRO A 23 -12.23 3.27 5.09
N PHE A 24 -12.98 3.97 4.25
CA PHE A 24 -12.60 5.33 3.80
C PHE A 24 -12.53 6.41 4.89
N ALA A 25 -13.08 6.18 6.08
CA ALA A 25 -13.12 7.15 7.17
C ALA A 25 -13.21 6.47 8.55
N PRO A 26 -12.11 6.34 9.32
CA PRO A 26 -10.71 6.52 8.93
C PRO A 26 -10.14 5.28 8.21
N PRO A 27 -9.19 5.44 7.26
CA PRO A 27 -8.48 4.32 6.64
C PRO A 27 -7.77 3.43 7.66
N HIS A 28 -7.86 2.12 7.50
CA HIS A 28 -7.17 1.16 8.37
C HIS A 28 -5.66 1.41 8.37
N VAL A 29 -5.06 1.73 7.21
CA VAL A 29 -3.63 2.07 7.12
C VAL A 29 -3.28 3.18 8.12
N TRP A 30 -4.11 4.21 8.25
CA TRP A 30 -3.86 5.32 9.16
C TRP A 30 -3.89 4.89 10.62
N GLU A 31 -4.93 4.14 11.00
CA GLU A 31 -5.08 3.60 12.35
C GLU A 31 -3.90 2.68 12.71
N LYS A 32 -3.57 1.71 11.83
CA LYS A 32 -2.52 0.73 12.09
C LYS A 32 -1.12 1.34 12.07
N MET A 33 -0.86 2.36 11.24
CA MET A 33 0.38 3.14 11.33
C MET A 33 0.50 3.85 12.69
N GLY A 34 -0.61 4.40 13.22
CA GLY A 34 -0.64 4.99 14.56
C GLY A 34 -0.30 3.96 15.64
N MET A 35 -0.93 2.78 15.59
CA MET A 35 -0.64 1.68 16.50
C MET A 35 0.81 1.21 16.40
N LEU A 36 1.38 1.18 15.20
CA LEU A 36 2.78 0.79 14.97
C LEU A 36 3.74 1.78 15.65
N VAL A 37 3.50 3.09 15.50
CA VAL A 37 4.31 4.14 16.13
C VAL A 37 4.15 4.13 17.65
N ALA A 38 2.95 3.83 18.15
CA ALA A 38 2.67 3.71 19.59
C ALA A 38 3.25 2.44 20.24
N GLY A 39 3.63 1.43 19.45
CA GLY A 39 4.08 0.12 19.94
C GLY A 39 2.94 -0.85 20.29
N ASP A 40 1.70 -0.51 19.95
CA ASP A 40 0.49 -1.27 20.28
C ASP A 40 0.07 -2.26 19.17
N LEU A 41 0.79 -2.30 18.04
CA LEU A 41 0.53 -3.21 16.91
C LEU A 41 1.01 -4.64 17.19
N VAL A 42 0.43 -5.28 18.22
CA VAL A 42 0.85 -6.61 18.70
C VAL A 42 -0.01 -7.75 18.17
N LYS A 43 -1.25 -7.48 17.78
CA LYS A 43 -2.16 -8.54 17.32
C LYS A 43 -1.81 -8.92 15.88
N PRO A 44 -1.69 -10.22 15.57
CA PRO A 44 -1.40 -10.68 14.21
C PRO A 44 -2.37 -10.15 13.16
N ILE A 45 -3.65 -10.00 13.52
CA ILE A 45 -4.68 -9.47 12.63
C ILE A 45 -4.44 -8.00 12.27
N ASP A 46 -3.98 -7.17 13.21
CA ASP A 46 -3.70 -5.76 12.96
C ASP A 46 -2.43 -5.59 12.10
N ILE A 47 -1.45 -6.48 12.28
CA ILE A 47 -0.25 -6.54 11.44
C ILE A 47 -0.64 -6.93 10.01
N PHE A 48 -1.45 -7.96 9.85
CA PHE A 48 -1.95 -8.38 8.55
C PHE A 48 -2.77 -7.28 7.87
N ASP A 49 -3.63 -6.60 8.63
CA ASP A 49 -4.44 -5.49 8.16
C ASP A 49 -3.58 -4.32 7.63
N LEU A 50 -2.51 -3.95 8.37
CA LEU A 50 -1.53 -2.97 7.91
C LEU A 50 -0.85 -3.39 6.60
N PHE A 51 -0.42 -4.65 6.48
CA PHE A 51 0.21 -5.13 5.26
C PHE A 51 -0.75 -5.18 4.08
N MET A 52 -1.97 -5.67 4.28
CA MET A 52 -2.98 -5.74 3.22
C MET A 52 -3.32 -4.37 2.65
N HIS A 53 -3.61 -3.40 3.53
CA HIS A 53 -4.01 -2.07 3.09
C HIS A 53 -2.80 -1.22 2.68
N GLY A 54 -1.62 -1.48 3.25
CA GLY A 54 -0.36 -0.80 2.92
C GLY A 54 0.30 -1.28 1.62
N ALA A 55 0.12 -2.56 1.24
CA ALA A 55 0.79 -3.14 0.06
C ALA A 55 0.49 -2.40 -1.26
N PRO A 56 -0.77 -2.01 -1.59
CA PRO A 56 -1.05 -1.20 -2.77
C PRO A 56 -0.23 0.10 -2.83
N TRP A 57 -0.10 0.80 -1.70
CA TRP A 57 0.66 2.04 -1.60
C TRP A 57 2.16 1.83 -1.81
N LEU A 58 2.71 0.74 -1.28
CA LEU A 58 4.12 0.38 -1.51
C LEU A 58 4.38 0.10 -2.99
N VAL A 59 3.50 -0.66 -3.65
CA VAL A 59 3.61 -0.94 -5.09
C VAL A 59 3.51 0.35 -5.90
N LEU A 60 2.58 1.24 -5.57
CA LEU A 60 2.44 2.55 -6.21
C LEU A 60 3.72 3.38 -6.05
N GLY A 61 4.28 3.46 -4.84
CA GLY A 61 5.52 4.18 -4.56
C GLY A 61 6.69 3.66 -5.37
N ILE A 62 6.88 2.33 -5.41
CA ILE A 62 7.92 1.69 -6.21
C ILE A 62 7.74 2.02 -7.69
N LYS A 63 6.51 1.93 -8.22
CA LYS A 63 6.20 2.21 -9.63
C LYS A 63 6.51 3.67 -10.00
N VAL A 64 6.15 4.62 -9.15
CA VAL A 64 6.47 6.05 -9.33
C VAL A 64 7.99 6.30 -9.32
N ILE A 65 8.74 5.68 -8.40
CA ILE A 65 10.20 5.79 -8.34
C ILE A 65 10.85 5.23 -9.60
N ARG A 66 10.37 4.09 -10.11
CA ARG A 66 10.88 3.46 -11.33
C ARG A 66 10.61 4.30 -12.57
N MET A 67 9.39 4.82 -12.69
CA MET A 67 8.99 5.75 -13.75
C MET A 67 9.91 6.97 -13.79
N ARG A 68 10.19 7.57 -12.62
CA ARG A 68 11.12 8.70 -12.51
C ARG A 68 12.57 8.32 -12.82
N SER A 69 12.96 7.07 -12.57
CA SER A 69 14.31 6.56 -12.83
C SER A 69 14.54 6.15 -14.30
N GLY A 70 13.58 6.38 -15.21
CA GLY A 70 13.66 5.95 -16.61
C GLY A 70 13.63 4.42 -16.80
N ARG A 71 13.39 3.66 -15.73
CA ARG A 71 13.11 2.22 -15.82
C ARG A 71 11.64 2.11 -16.13
N GLN A 72 11.31 1.61 -17.32
CA GLN A 72 9.93 1.44 -17.77
C GLN A 72 9.09 0.89 -16.62
N ALA A 73 8.08 1.68 -16.25
CA ALA A 73 7.15 1.39 -15.19
C ALA A 73 5.95 0.66 -15.77
#